data_AF-A0A7G2ED03-F1
#
_entry.id   AF-A0A7G2ED03-F1
#
_cell.length_a   1.000
_cell.length_b   1.000
_cell.length_c   1.000
_cell.angle_alpha   90.00
_cell.angle_beta   90.00
_cell.angle_gamma   90.00
#
_symmetry.space_group_name_H-M   'P 1'
#
loop_
_entity.id
_entity.type
_entity.pdbx_description
1 polymer ?
#
loop_
_entity_poly.entity_id
_entity_poly.type
_entity_poly.pdbx_seq_one_letter_code
_entity_poly.pdbx_strand_id
1 'polypeptide(L)'
;MWENLDRNFRQVQSVLDRNRSLIQQVNDNHQSRMADNMSKNVALIQELNGNISKVVNMYSDLNTSFSSGFHGGKNGHDGGGAAGTRA
;
A
#
# COMPACT_ATOMS: atom_id res chain seq x y z
N MET A 1 -8.33 -11.59 -7.13
CA MET A 1 -7.92 -11.26 -5.74
C MET A 1 -6.41 -11.45 -5.54
N TRP A 2 -5.89 -12.68 -5.67
CA TRP A 2 -4.47 -12.99 -5.44
C TRP A 2 -3.49 -12.21 -6.31
N GLU A 3 -3.75 -12.04 -7.60
CA GLU A 3 -2.86 -11.25 -8.47
C GLU A 3 -2.78 -9.77 -8.09
N ASN A 4 -3.87 -9.18 -7.60
CA ASN A 4 -3.86 -7.79 -7.12
C ASN A 4 -3.01 -7.67 -5.85
N LEU A 5 -3.10 -8.65 -4.95
CA LEU A 5 -2.28 -8.70 -3.74
C LEU A 5 -0.78 -8.82 -4.08
N ASP A 6 -0.42 -9.73 -4.98
CA ASP A 6 0.97 -9.92 -5.42
C ASP A 6 1.55 -8.65 -6.06
N ARG A 7 0.80 -8.03 -6.99
CA ARG A 7 1.22 -6.78 -7.64
C ARG A 7 1.42 -5.65 -6.63
N ASN A 8 0.47 -5.44 -5.73
CA ASN A 8 0.54 -4.39 -4.71
C ASN A 8 1.72 -4.63 -3.76
N PHE A 9 1.97 -5.88 -3.36
CA PHE A 9 3.10 -6.21 -2.49
C PHE A 9 4.44 -5.91 -3.17
N ARG A 10 4.61 -6.33 -4.43
CA ARG A 10 5.79 -6.00 -5.25
C ARG A 10 6.01 -4.50 -5.37
N GLN A 11 4.93 -3.73 -5.53
CA GLN A 11 4.99 -2.28 -5.62
C GLN A 11 5.41 -1.64 -4.29
N VAL A 12 4.88 -2.10 -3.17
CA VAL A 12 5.32 -1.68 -1.82
C VAL A 12 6.82 -1.99 -1.65
N GLN A 13 7.26 -3.19 -1.98
CA GLN A 13 8.67 -3.58 -1.89
C GLN A 13 9.58 -2.65 -2.71
N SER A 14 9.22 -2.38 -3.96
CA SER A 14 9.99 -1.49 -4.83
C SER A 14 10.12 -0.06 -4.24
N VAL A 15 9.06 0.47 -3.62
CA VAL A 15 9.10 1.79 -2.97
C VAL A 15 9.95 1.77 -1.71
N LEU A 16 9.89 0.69 -0.91
CA LEU A 16 10.72 0.55 0.29
C LEU A 16 12.21 0.37 -0.04
N ASP A 17 12.53 -0.37 -1.11
CA ASP A 17 13.91 -0.49 -1.62
C ASP A 17 14.46 0.86 -2.05
N ARG A 18 13.63 1.68 -2.71
CA ARG A 18 13.99 3.06 -3.04
C ARG A 18 14.24 3.88 -1.77
N ASN A 19 13.40 3.77 -0.75
CA ASN A 19 13.61 4.44 0.54
C ASN A 19 14.94 4.05 1.19
N ARG A 20 15.31 2.78 1.14
CA ARG A 20 16.61 2.31 1.64
C ARG A 20 17.78 3.01 0.93
N SER A 21 17.71 3.13 -0.39
CA SER A 21 18.75 3.83 -1.18
C SER A 21 18.81 5.33 -0.86
N LEU A 22 17.66 5.99 -0.71
CA LEU A 22 17.60 7.42 -0.35
C LEU A 22 18.19 7.69 1.04
N ILE A 23 17.87 6.84 2.02
CA ILE A 23 18.45 6.95 3.37
C ILE A 23 19.97 6.82 3.31
N GLN A 24 20.48 5.87 2.51
CA GLN A 24 21.93 5.73 2.34
C GLN A 24 22.54 7.00 1.75
N GLN A 25 21.94 7.57 0.69
CA GLN A 25 22.42 8.81 0.10
C GLN A 25 22.38 10.00 1.07
N VAL A 26 21.33 10.10 1.90
CA VAL A 26 21.23 11.12 2.95
C VAL A 26 22.38 11.00 3.94
N ASN A 27 22.69 9.76 4.36
CA ASN A 27 23.80 9.48 5.27
C ASN A 27 25.16 9.80 4.64
N ASP A 28 25.39 9.41 3.39
CA ASP A 28 26.65 9.67 2.67
C ASP A 28 26.87 11.18 2.50
N ASN A 29 25.82 11.92 2.14
CA ASN A 29 25.85 13.38 2.06
C ASN A 29 26.19 14.02 3.40
N HIS A 30 25.61 13.53 4.51
CA HIS A 30 25.89 14.02 5.85
C HIS A 30 27.36 13.76 6.26
N GLN A 31 27.87 12.56 5.97
CA GLN A 31 29.26 12.19 6.24
C GLN A 31 30.28 12.99 5.43
N SER A 32 29.91 13.44 4.21
CA SER A 32 30.80 14.29 3.39
C SER A 32 31.10 15.65 4.03
N ARG A 33 30.27 16.11 4.97
CA ARG A 33 30.34 17.44 5.64
C ARG A 33 30.37 18.63 4.68
N MET A 34 29.99 18.44 3.42
CA MET A 34 29.85 19.52 2.43
C MET A 34 28.46 20.16 2.57
N ALA A 35 28.40 21.48 2.72
CA ALA A 35 27.14 22.21 2.86
C ALA A 35 26.19 21.98 1.67
N ASP A 36 26.74 21.90 0.45
CA ASP A 36 25.97 21.64 -0.78
C ASP A 36 25.36 20.24 -0.83
N ASN A 37 25.94 19.26 -0.12
CA ASN A 37 25.36 17.91 -0.04
C ASN A 37 24.27 17.85 1.04
N MET A 38 24.42 18.63 2.12
CA MET A 38 23.37 18.76 3.12
C MET A 38 22.11 19.45 2.58
N SER A 39 22.23 20.38 1.64
CA SER A 39 21.04 20.97 0.99
C SER A 39 20.29 19.94 0.12
N LYS A 40 21.02 19.04 -0.57
CA LYS A 40 20.42 17.91 -1.33
C LYS A 40 19.66 16.94 -0.42
N ASN A 41 20.03 16.79 0.85
CA ASN A 41 19.29 15.95 1.79
C ASN A 41 17.83 16.39 1.96
N VAL A 42 17.52 17.68 1.81
CA VAL A 42 16.14 18.17 1.86
C VAL A 42 15.30 17.53 0.77
N ALA A 43 15.78 17.51 -0.47
CA ALA A 43 15.09 16.88 -1.59
C ALA A 43 14.97 15.36 -1.43
N LEU A 44 16.03 14.70 -0.96
CA LEU A 44 16.01 13.25 -0.70
C LEU A 44 15.00 12.87 0.41
N ILE A 45 14.91 13.68 1.48
CA ILE A 45 13.94 13.49 2.57
C ILE A 45 12.51 13.77 2.09
N GLN A 46 12.30 14.74 1.22
CA GLN A 46 11.00 14.98 0.60
C GLN A 46 10.56 13.77 -0.24
N GLU A 47 11.47 13.17 -1.03
CA GLU A 47 11.18 11.95 -1.79
C GLU A 47 10.86 10.77 -0.85
N LEU A 48 11.62 10.59 0.24
CA LEU A 48 11.34 9.60 1.28
C LEU A 48 9.92 9.74 1.85
N ASN A 49 9.53 10.96 2.21
CA ASN A 49 8.20 11.23 2.76
C ASN A 49 7.09 10.92 1.75
N GLY A 50 7.28 11.31 0.48
CA GLY A 50 6.33 10.99 -0.60
C GLY A 50 6.18 9.48 -0.81
N ASN A 51 7.27 8.75 -0.76
CA ASN A 51 7.26 7.29 -0.85
C ASN A 51 6.53 6.64 0.33
N ILE A 52 6.68 7.15 1.56
CA ILE A 52 5.92 6.66 2.71
C ILE A 52 4.41 6.92 2.53
N SER A 53 4.01 8.10 2.07
CA SER A 53 2.59 8.38 1.76
C SER A 53 2.06 7.43 0.69
N LYS A 54 2.85 7.11 -0.33
CA LYS A 54 2.49 6.13 -1.36
C LYS A 54 2.31 4.73 -0.78
N VAL A 55 3.20 4.30 0.12
CA VAL A 55 3.08 3.01 0.81
C VAL A 55 1.81 2.92 1.63
N VAL A 56 1.46 3.97 2.39
CA VAL A 56 0.21 4.03 3.16
C VAL A 56 -1.01 3.89 2.24
N ASN A 57 -1.03 4.58 1.10
CA ASN A 57 -2.13 4.47 0.13
C ASN A 57 -2.26 3.05 -0.43
N MET A 58 -1.14 2.43 -0.82
CA MET A 58 -1.14 1.04 -1.32
C MET A 58 -1.66 0.05 -0.27
N TYR A 59 -1.36 0.27 1.02
CA TYR A 59 -1.92 -0.54 2.10
C TYR A 59 -3.42 -0.32 2.29
N SER A 60 -3.92 0.90 2.11
CA SER A 60 -5.36 1.20 2.15
C SER A 60 -6.11 0.49 1.00
N ASP A 61 -5.55 0.51 -0.20
CA ASP A 61 -6.10 -0.16 -1.38
C ASP A 61 -6.12 -1.68 -1.20
N LEU A 62 -5.04 -2.24 -0.63
CA LEU A 62 -4.95 -3.64 -0.24
C LEU A 62 -6.04 -4.02 0.77
N ASN A 63 -6.19 -3.24 1.83
CA ASN A 63 -7.20 -3.47 2.87
C ASN A 63 -8.62 -3.43 2.28
N THR A 64 -8.92 -2.45 1.45
CA THR A 64 -10.23 -2.31 0.78
C THR A 64 -10.50 -3.47 -0.18
N SER A 65 -9.50 -3.88 -0.96
CA SER A 65 -9.59 -5.04 -1.86
C SER A 65 -9.81 -6.36 -1.11
N PHE A 66 -9.21 -6.50 0.08
CA PHE A 66 -9.44 -7.63 0.94
C PHE A 66 -10.85 -7.60 1.53
N SER A 67 -11.27 -6.51 2.18
CA SER A 67 -12.60 -6.39 2.78
C SER A 67 -13.73 -6.63 1.77
N SER A 68 -13.61 -6.11 0.55
CA SER A 68 -14.61 -6.35 -0.51
C SER A 68 -14.69 -7.82 -0.94
N GLY A 69 -13.55 -8.52 -1.02
CA GLY A 69 -13.50 -9.95 -1.31
C GLY A 69 -14.23 -10.82 -0.28
N PHE A 70 -14.22 -10.43 1.00
CA PHE A 70 -14.91 -11.16 2.07
C PHE A 70 -16.41 -10.83 2.17
N HIS A 71 -16.83 -9.60 1.84
CA HIS A 71 -18.25 -9.21 1.86
C HIS A 71 -19.02 -9.72 0.63
N GLY A 72 -18.36 -9.96 -0.50
CA GLY A 72 -18.98 -10.50 -1.72
C GLY A 72 -19.46 -11.96 -1.61
N GLY A 73 -19.06 -12.71 -0.56
CA GLY A 73 -19.50 -14.09 -0.33
C GLY A 73 -20.84 -14.23 0.41
N LYS A 74 -21.52 -13.13 0.74
CA LYS A 74 -22.70 -13.13 1.62
C LYS A 74 -24.04 -12.76 0.96
N ASN A 75 -24.12 -12.73 -0.37
CA ASN A 75 -25.38 -12.55 -1.09
C ASN A 75 -25.62 -13.72 -2.05
N GLY A 76 -26.27 -14.77 -1.55
CA GLY A 76 -26.57 -15.96 -2.34
C GLY A 76 -27.44 -16.99 -1.62
N HIS A 77 -28.59 -16.57 -1.09
CA HIS A 77 -29.75 -17.47 -0.99
C HIS A 77 -31.04 -16.63 -1.02
N ASP A 78 -31.61 -16.54 -2.21
CA ASP A 78 -32.94 -15.98 -2.47
C ASP A 78 -33.91 -17.16 -2.71
N GLY A 79 -35.09 -17.08 -2.10
CA GLY A 79 -36.32 -17.76 -2.55
C GLY A 79 -36.59 -19.21 -2.15
N GLY A 80 -37.69 -19.44 -1.41
CA GLY A 80 -38.45 -20.70 -1.53
C GLY A 80 -39.41 -21.09 -0.40
N GLY A 81 -40.71 -20.79 -0.55
CA GLY A 81 -41.77 -21.71 -0.14
C GLY A 81 -42.66 -21.34 1.06
N ALA A 82 -43.55 -20.36 0.92
CA ALA A 82 -44.75 -20.30 1.76
C ALA A 82 -45.75 -21.38 1.27
N ALA A 83 -45.78 -22.52 1.97
CA ALA A 83 -46.68 -23.63 1.68
C ALA A 83 -47.97 -23.54 2.51
N GLY A 84 -49.09 -23.33 1.80
CA GLY A 84 -50.41 -23.95 1.99
C GLY A 84 -51.00 -24.05 3.40
N THR A 85 -51.87 -23.10 3.75
CA THR A 85 -52.95 -23.31 4.73
C THR A 85 -54.00 -24.25 4.13
N ARG A 86 -54.16 -25.46 4.69
CA ARG A 86 -55.27 -26.37 4.40
C ARG A 86 -56.46 -26.08 5.31
N ALA A 87 -57.64 -26.15 4.69
CA ALA A 87 -58.98 -26.04 5.24
C ALA A 87 -59.31 -27.10 6.30
#